data_AF-A0A8B6DIE6-F1
#
_entry.id   AF-A0A8B6DIE6-F1
#
_cell.length_a   1.000
_cell.length_b   1.000
_cell.length_c   1.000
_cell.angle_alpha   90.00
_cell.angle_beta   90.00
_cell.angle_gamma   90.00
#
_symmetry.space_group_name_H-M   'P 1'
#
loop_
_entity.id
_entity.type
_entity.pdbx_description
1 polymer ?
#
loop_
_entity_poly.entity_id
_entity_poly.type
_entity_poly.pdbx_seq_one_letter_code
_entity_poly.pdbx_strand_id
1 'polypeptide(L)'
;MEDWNEKLIKAAEKGRVEELKLCLANGAYIDYQQVFGWTALMWAAMRGHVEVSRLLLENRCNKDITSRDGETALHLAAEWGHLQTTRCLVEEGGISPFVKTHEDSTEHEQGCGSSPTSCISKN
;
A
#
# COMPACT_ATOMS: atom_id res chain seq x y z
N MET A 1 -11.48 5.81 -27.99
CA MET A 1 -12.24 6.11 -26.76
C MET A 1 -11.21 6.41 -25.69
N GLU A 2 -11.28 7.60 -25.08
CA GLU A 2 -10.35 7.96 -24.00
C GLU A 2 -10.87 7.37 -22.69
N ASP A 3 -10.22 6.33 -22.19
CA ASP A 3 -10.49 5.81 -20.85
C ASP A 3 -9.86 6.74 -19.82
N TRP A 4 -10.67 7.57 -19.19
CA TRP A 4 -10.24 8.49 -18.12
C TRP A 4 -9.62 7.76 -16.93
N ASN A 5 -10.05 6.51 -16.67
CA ASN A 5 -9.47 5.65 -15.63
C ASN A 5 -8.01 5.29 -15.94
N GLU A 6 -7.74 4.81 -17.17
CA GLU A 6 -6.38 4.49 -17.61
C GLU A 6 -5.50 5.75 -17.65
N LYS A 7 -6.09 6.88 -18.03
CA LYS A 7 -5.42 8.19 -18.05
C LYS A 7 -5.09 8.69 -16.64
N LEU A 8 -5.98 8.47 -15.66
CA LEU A 8 -5.77 8.76 -14.25
C LEU A 8 -4.55 8.00 -13.72
N ILE A 9 -4.44 6.70 -14.02
CA ILE A 9 -3.30 5.87 -13.60
C ILE A 9 -2.00 6.41 -14.20
N LYS A 10 -1.97 6.68 -15.50
CA LYS A 10 -0.78 7.25 -16.17
C LYS A 10 -0.41 8.63 -15.65
N ALA A 11 -1.40 9.44 -15.27
CA ALA A 11 -1.15 10.74 -14.65
C ALA A 11 -0.52 10.57 -13.26
N ALA A 12 -1.02 9.63 -12.46
CA ALA A 12 -0.47 9.33 -11.14
C ALA A 12 0.94 8.77 -11.21
N GLU A 13 1.21 7.84 -12.13
CA GLU A 13 2.53 7.28 -12.40
C GLU A 13 3.56 8.36 -12.76
N LYS A 14 3.15 9.36 -13.55
CA LYS A 14 4.02 10.45 -14.00
C LYS A 14 4.09 11.64 -13.04
N GLY A 15 3.30 11.65 -11.96
CA GLY A 15 3.24 12.79 -11.04
C GLY A 15 2.49 14.00 -11.60
N ARG A 16 1.63 13.84 -12.61
CA ARG A 16 0.94 14.95 -13.31
C ARG A 16 -0.36 15.32 -12.60
N VAL A 17 -0.25 16.19 -11.60
CA VAL A 17 -1.37 16.67 -10.77
C VAL A 17 -2.51 17.28 -11.59
N GLU A 18 -2.20 18.12 -12.59
CA GLU A 18 -3.22 18.77 -13.42
C GLU A 18 -4.00 17.79 -14.29
N GLU A 19 -3.34 16.76 -14.83
CA GLU A 19 -4.02 15.69 -15.56
C GLU A 19 -4.87 14.83 -14.64
N LEU A 20 -4.41 14.60 -13.41
CA LEU A 20 -5.16 13.86 -12.40
C LEU A 20 -6.48 14.58 -12.06
N LYS A 21 -6.42 15.90 -11.79
CA LYS A 21 -7.60 16.75 -11.57
C LYS A 21 -8.55 16.71 -12.77
N LEU A 22 -8.00 16.82 -13.98
CA LEU A 22 -8.80 16.77 -15.20
C LEU A 22 -9.51 15.41 -15.33
N CYS A 23 -8.84 14.30 -15.06
CA CYS A 23 -9.45 12.97 -15.11
C CYS A 23 -10.60 12.85 -14.09
N LEU A 24 -10.39 13.30 -12.85
CA LEU A 24 -11.42 13.30 -11.81
C LEU A 24 -12.62 14.17 -12.22
N ALA A 25 -12.38 15.36 -12.79
CA ALA A 25 -13.43 16.25 -13.29
C ALA A 25 -14.23 15.65 -14.47
N ASN A 26 -13.61 14.75 -15.25
CA ASN A 26 -14.26 14.04 -16.35
C ASN A 26 -14.91 12.70 -15.91
N GLY A 27 -14.97 12.41 -14.60
CA GLY A 27 -15.62 11.23 -14.07
C GLY A 27 -14.74 9.98 -14.01
N ALA A 28 -13.41 10.12 -13.93
CA ALA A 28 -12.53 9.01 -13.61
C ALA A 28 -12.85 8.42 -12.22
N TYR A 29 -12.85 7.10 -12.12
CA TYR A 29 -12.97 6.41 -10.85
C TYR A 29 -11.64 6.46 -10.11
N ILE A 30 -11.63 7.14 -8.96
CA ILE A 30 -10.43 7.31 -8.13
C ILE A 30 -9.87 5.98 -7.59
N ASP A 31 -10.78 5.05 -7.31
CA ASP A 31 -10.50 3.70 -6.81
C ASP A 31 -10.37 2.66 -7.94
N TYR A 32 -10.19 3.12 -9.18
CA TYR A 32 -10.00 2.21 -10.30
C TYR A 32 -8.74 1.37 -10.09
N GLN A 33 -8.91 0.05 -10.17
CA GLN A 33 -7.83 -0.92 -10.13
C GLN A 33 -7.46 -1.37 -11.54
N GLN A 34 -6.18 -1.32 -11.87
CA GLN A 34 -5.65 -1.96 -13.07
C GLN A 34 -5.61 -3.50 -12.94
N VAL A 35 -5.15 -4.17 -13.99
CA VAL A 35 -5.07 -5.64 -14.10
C VAL A 35 -4.32 -6.31 -12.94
N PHE A 36 -3.39 -5.60 -12.30
CA PHE A 36 -2.61 -6.10 -11.16
C PHE A 36 -3.23 -5.77 -9.78
N GLY A 37 -4.43 -5.18 -9.75
CA GLY A 37 -5.04 -4.68 -8.51
C GLY A 37 -4.49 -3.31 -8.07
N TRP A 38 -3.64 -2.69 -8.89
CA TRP A 38 -2.99 -1.43 -8.57
C TRP A 38 -3.91 -0.23 -8.82
N THR A 39 -3.96 0.67 -7.85
CA THR A 39 -4.70 1.94 -7.94
C THR A 39 -3.79 3.12 -8.29
N ALA A 40 -4.38 4.27 -8.61
CA ALA A 40 -3.62 5.51 -8.83
C ALA A 40 -2.76 5.87 -7.60
N LEU A 41 -3.26 5.61 -6.39
CA LEU A 41 -2.53 5.89 -5.15
C LEU A 41 -1.29 5.02 -5.01
N MET A 42 -1.37 3.74 -5.39
CA MET A 42 -0.23 2.81 -5.36
C MET A 42 0.89 3.24 -6.30
N TRP A 43 0.54 3.65 -7.53
CA TRP A 43 1.52 4.19 -8.48
C TRP A 43 2.18 5.47 -7.98
N ALA A 44 1.40 6.39 -7.41
CA ALA A 44 1.93 7.61 -6.82
C ALA A 44 2.86 7.32 -5.63
N ALA A 45 2.50 6.35 -4.79
CA ALA A 45 3.27 5.91 -3.65
C ALA A 45 4.61 5.28 -4.04
N MET A 46 4.59 4.32 -4.98
CA MET A 46 5.77 3.64 -5.52
C MET A 46 6.74 4.61 -6.21
N ARG A 47 6.23 5.67 -6.83
CA ARG A 47 7.05 6.70 -7.51
C ARG A 47 7.51 7.83 -6.58
N GLY A 48 6.97 7.91 -5.37
CA GLY A 48 7.27 8.99 -4.43
C GLY A 48 6.57 10.33 -4.73
N HIS A 49 5.46 10.32 -5.48
CA HIS A 49 4.73 11.53 -5.85
C HIS A 49 3.81 12.00 -4.71
N VAL A 50 4.34 12.84 -3.83
CA VAL A 50 3.63 13.35 -2.65
C VAL A 50 2.41 14.18 -3.02
N GLU A 51 2.51 15.11 -3.98
CA GLU A 51 1.37 15.96 -4.36
C GLU A 51 0.21 15.16 -4.97
N VAL A 52 0.52 14.17 -5.80
CA VAL A 52 -0.52 13.27 -6.34
C VAL A 52 -1.17 12.45 -5.23
N SER A 53 -0.36 11.90 -4.31
CA SER A 53 -0.87 11.11 -3.19
C SER A 53 -1.79 11.95 -2.31
N ARG A 54 -1.39 13.19 -2.01
CA ARG A 54 -2.22 14.14 -1.27
C ARG A 54 -3.53 14.42 -1.99
N LEU A 55 -3.50 14.70 -3.30
CA LEU A 55 -4.72 15.01 -4.05
C LEU A 55 -5.70 13.83 -4.06
N LEU A 56 -5.19 12.61 -4.17
CA LEU A 56 -6.02 11.40 -4.11
C LEU A 56 -6.66 11.22 -2.72
N LEU A 57 -5.91 11.49 -1.65
CA LEU A 57 -6.40 11.44 -0.27
C LEU A 57 -7.44 12.54 0.01
N GLU A 58 -7.22 13.75 -0.49
CA GLU A 58 -8.18 14.87 -0.42
C GLU A 58 -9.52 14.50 -1.10
N ASN A 59 -9.47 13.69 -2.16
CA ASN A 59 -10.65 13.18 -2.86
C ASN A 59 -11.24 11.90 -2.22
N ARG A 60 -10.85 11.58 -0.98
CA ARG A 60 -11.35 10.43 -0.19
C ARG A 60 -11.18 9.08 -0.89
N CYS A 61 -10.07 8.86 -1.59
CA CYS A 61 -9.79 7.54 -2.16
C CYS A 61 -9.76 6.45 -1.09
N ASN A 62 -10.11 5.22 -1.49
CA ASN A 62 -10.02 4.07 -0.63
C ASN A 62 -8.57 3.57 -0.52
N LYS A 63 -7.96 3.88 0.62
CA LYS A 63 -6.59 3.50 0.98
C LYS A 63 -6.44 2.05 1.47
N ASP A 64 -7.55 1.39 1.78
CA ASP A 64 -7.58 -0.01 2.24
C ASP A 64 -7.51 -0.98 1.05
N ILE A 65 -7.50 -0.46 -0.18
CA ILE A 65 -7.32 -1.27 -1.38
C ILE A 65 -5.92 -1.88 -1.39
N THR A 66 -5.90 -3.19 -1.53
CA THR A 66 -4.70 -3.99 -1.69
C THR A 66 -4.47 -4.41 -3.14
N SER A 67 -3.20 -4.55 -3.51
CA SER A 67 -2.75 -5.17 -4.76
C SER A 67 -3.14 -6.63 -4.76
N ARG A 68 -2.97 -7.30 -5.92
CA ARG A 68 -3.08 -8.76 -6.01
C ARG A 68 -2.14 -9.50 -5.03
N ASP A 69 -1.02 -8.88 -4.69
CA ASP A 69 -0.03 -9.39 -3.73
C ASP A 69 -0.36 -9.06 -2.27
N GLY A 70 -1.51 -8.41 -2.01
CA GLY A 70 -1.91 -8.00 -0.67
C GLY A 70 -1.24 -6.72 -0.16
N GLU A 71 -0.41 -6.09 -0.98
CA GLU A 71 0.31 -4.86 -0.63
C GLU A 71 -0.61 -3.64 -0.70
N THR A 72 -0.39 -2.65 0.16
CA THR A 72 -1.10 -1.36 0.12
C THR A 72 -0.19 -0.26 -0.44
N ALA A 73 -0.74 0.92 -0.75
CA ALA A 73 0.07 2.06 -1.17
C ALA A 73 1.18 2.41 -0.13
N LEU A 74 0.92 2.20 1.16
CA LEU A 74 1.92 2.44 2.21
C LEU A 74 3.10 1.45 2.11
N HIS A 75 2.83 0.17 1.83
CA HIS A 75 3.88 -0.84 1.64
C HIS A 75 4.79 -0.46 0.48
N LEU A 76 4.20 -0.09 -0.66
CA LEU A 76 4.96 0.34 -1.83
C LEU A 76 5.79 1.61 -1.54
N ALA A 77 5.23 2.62 -0.87
CA ALA A 77 6.03 3.79 -0.50
C ALA A 77 7.21 3.44 0.43
N ALA A 78 7.00 2.52 1.39
CA ALA A 78 8.02 2.10 2.34
C ALA A 78 9.11 1.23 1.68
N GLU A 79 8.72 0.26 0.85
CA GLU A 79 9.62 -0.64 0.13
C GLU A 79 10.56 0.14 -0.80
N TRP A 80 10.02 1.16 -1.49
CA TRP A 80 10.80 2.02 -2.39
C TRP A 80 11.55 3.15 -1.65
N GLY A 81 11.41 3.26 -0.33
CA GLY A 81 12.13 4.22 0.50
C GLY A 81 11.62 5.67 0.40
N HIS A 82 10.39 5.88 -0.06
CA HIS A 82 9.79 7.20 -0.23
C HIS A 82 9.19 7.76 1.06
N LEU A 83 10.06 8.08 2.02
CA LEU A 83 9.72 8.57 3.37
C LEU A 83 8.68 9.71 3.39
N GLN A 84 8.78 10.67 2.47
CA GLN A 84 7.83 11.80 2.43
C GLN A 84 6.42 11.34 2.05
N THR A 85 6.31 10.41 1.10
CA THR A 85 5.04 9.85 0.66
C THR A 85 4.47 8.90 1.71
N THR A 86 5.32 8.06 2.33
CA THR A 86 4.96 7.23 3.48
C THR A 86 4.38 8.09 4.60
N ARG A 87 5.06 9.19 4.95
CA ARG A 87 4.60 10.11 5.99
C ARG A 87 3.26 10.74 5.63
N CYS A 88 3.11 11.21 4.39
CA CYS A 88 1.84 11.75 3.90
C CYS A 88 0.71 10.73 4.01
N LEU A 89 0.95 9.48 3.60
CA LEU A 89 -0.04 8.39 3.68
C LEU A 89 -0.40 8.01 5.12
N VAL A 90 0.54 8.08 6.07
CA VAL A 90 0.28 7.81 7.49
C VAL A 90 -0.50 8.96 8.13
N GLU A 91 -0.10 10.21 7.87
CA GLU A 91 -0.72 11.41 8.46
C GLU A 91 -2.13 11.66 7.90
N GLU A 92 -2.31 11.59 6.58
CA GLU A 92 -3.58 11.87 5.90
C GLU A 92 -4.46 10.63 5.77
N GLY A 93 -3.84 9.47 5.52
CA GLY A 93 -4.56 8.22 5.39
C GLY A 93 -4.91 7.61 6.73
N GLY A 94 -4.24 7.93 7.84
CA GLY A 94 -4.46 7.23 9.11
C GLY A 94 -4.27 5.71 8.98
N ILE A 95 -3.47 5.29 7.99
CA ILE A 95 -3.19 3.88 7.71
C ILE A 95 -2.30 3.39 8.85
N SER A 96 -2.80 2.42 9.61
CA SER A 96 -2.00 1.78 10.63
C SER A 96 -0.80 1.11 9.96
N PRO A 97 0.44 1.33 10.42
CA PRO A 97 1.62 0.64 9.87
C PRO A 97 1.58 -0.88 10.09
N PHE A 98 0.58 -1.37 10.83
CA PHE A 98 0.37 -2.77 11.19
C PHE A 98 -0.61 -3.53 10.26
N VAL A 99 -0.89 -3.02 9.05
CA VAL A 99 -1.68 -3.77 8.06
C VAL A 99 -1.00 -5.12 7.80
N LYS A 100 -1.61 -6.18 8.32
CA LYS A 100 -1.15 -7.56 8.18
C LYS A 100 -1.18 -7.93 6.69
N THR A 101 -0.05 -7.85 6.02
CA THR A 101 0.16 -8.61 4.78
C THR A 101 0.21 -10.08 5.15
N HIS A 102 -0.03 -10.96 4.18
CA HIS A 102 0.06 -12.40 4.34
C HIS A 102 1.50 -12.83 4.71
N GLU A 103 1.88 -12.67 5.99
CA GLU A 103 3.02 -13.35 6.62
C GLU A 103 2.57 -14.54 7.50
N ASP A 104 1.30 -14.96 7.43
CA ASP A 104 0.83 -16.21 8.06
C ASP A 104 1.21 -17.45 7.24
N SER A 105 2.50 -17.63 6.97
CA SER A 105 3.05 -18.94 6.57
C SER A 105 4.45 -19.23 7.13
N THR A 106 4.95 -18.41 8.05
CA THR A 106 6.16 -18.76 8.82
C THR A 106 5.84 -18.82 10.31
N GLU A 107 4.85 -19.63 10.67
CA GLU A 107 4.78 -20.18 12.03
C GLU A 107 6.02 -21.05 12.23
N HIS A 108 6.97 -20.44 12.92
CA HIS A 108 8.15 -21.07 13.49
C HIS A 108 7.71 -22.00 14.63
N GLU A 109 7.05 -23.11 14.32
CA GLU A 109 6.78 -24.17 15.30
C GLU A 109 7.75 -25.33 15.10
N GLN A 110 8.92 -25.23 15.73
CA GLN A 110 9.54 -26.38 16.39
C GLN A 110 10.22 -25.93 17.69
N GLY A 111 9.39 -25.64 18.68
CA GLY A 111 9.79 -25.83 20.07
C GLY A 111 9.64 -27.31 20.43
N CYS A 112 10.75 -28.03 20.56
CA CYS A 112 11.03 -28.94 21.68
C CYS A 112 12.41 -29.59 21.50
N GLY A 113 13.38 -29.16 22.31
CA GLY A 113 14.69 -29.77 22.38
C GLY A 113 15.59 -29.21 23.47
N SER A 114 15.03 -28.50 24.46
CA SER A 114 15.78 -28.17 25.67
C SER A 114 15.74 -29.41 26.57
N SER A 115 16.81 -30.20 26.49
CA SER A 115 17.15 -31.22 27.49
C SER A 115 16.93 -30.70 28.92
N PRO A 116 16.24 -31.42 29.80
CA PRO A 116 16.46 -31.27 31.22
C PRO A 116 17.50 -32.31 31.61
N THR A 117 18.76 -31.86 31.70
CA THR A 117 19.74 -32.53 32.53
C THR A 117 19.24 -32.51 33.97
N SER A 118 19.17 -33.69 34.60
CA SER A 118 19.31 -33.89 36.04
C SER A 118 18.27 -33.28 36.99
N CYS A 119 17.32 -34.12 37.43
CA CYS A 119 16.84 -34.10 38.82
C CYS A 119 16.75 -35.52 39.37
N ILE A 120 17.41 -35.71 40.51
CA ILE A 120 17.60 -36.90 41.30
C ILE A 120 16.35 -37.14 42.18
N SER A 121 16.03 -38.40 42.50
CA SER A 121 15.59 -38.92 43.82
C SER A 121 14.30 -39.76 43.83
N LYS A 122 14.43 -40.90 44.53
CA LYS A 122 13.43 -41.84 45.11
C LYS A 122 12.91 -42.96 44.20
N ASN A 123 13.57 -44.12 44.24
CA ASN A 123 13.31 -45.15 45.26
C ASN A 123 14.48 -46.13 45.35
#